data_AF-A0AAW5ZN39-F1
#
_entry.id   AF-A0AAW5ZN39-F1
#
_cell.length_a   1.000
_cell.length_b   1.000
_cell.length_c   1.000
_cell.angle_alpha   90.00
_cell.angle_beta   90.00
_cell.angle_gamma   90.00
#
_symmetry.space_group_name_H-M   'P 1'
#
loop_
_entity.id
_entity.type
_entity.pdbx_description
1 polymer ?
#
loop_
_entity_poly.entity_id
_entity_poly.type
_entity_poly.pdbx_seq_one_letter_code
_entity_poly.pdbx_strand_id
1 'polypeptide(L)'
;MPLPTMPTQPAQLLDPAEFKPFGKAARPKAGQEPRKPVPALEREALSETGRAQPKRSTTRARLGEASPMAKEDARQRPTGIAKAVDKVSTAGKSTETATRRRARRDDGPTKLFVLDTNVLMHDPSSLFRFEEHDVYLPMMTLEELDNHKKGMSEVARNARAVSRTLDHLVAGTDGVMEDGLPLSKLGNRDAQGHLFFQTRLNDIKLPDGLPQGKADNQILGVVSALQQQRPDRHVVLVSKDINMRIKARALGLPAEDYFNDRVLEDTDLLYSGVMSLPIDFWQKHGKNIESWQDPKTGTTFYRLSGPLVPSFLVNQFVFLEPNDGSLPLYAQVKELNGKTAVLQTLKDYTHQKNNVWGVTARNREQNFALNLLMHPEIDFVSLLGQAGTGKTLLALAAGLEQVLDQKLYNEIIITRATVPVGEDIGFLPGTEEEKMQPWMGAFDDNLEVLQKSDDNAGEWGRAATQELIRSRIKVKSMNFMRGRTFVNKFLIIDEAQNLTPKQMKTLVTRAGPGTKIVCLGNIAQIDTPYLTEGSSGLTYVVDRFKGWSHGGHITLARGERSRLADHASDVL
;
A
#
# COMPACT_ATOMS: atom_id res chain seq x y z
N MET A 1 1.69 37.90 18.34
CA MET A 1 0.85 37.22 19.35
C MET A 1 1.71 36.21 20.09
N PRO A 2 1.48 35.92 21.37
CA PRO A 2 2.16 34.81 22.04
C PRO A 2 1.76 33.49 21.35
N LEU A 3 2.73 32.59 21.21
CA LEU A 3 2.52 31.24 20.68
C LEU A 3 1.67 30.41 21.65
N PRO A 4 0.86 29.46 21.16
CA PRO A 4 0.14 28.53 22.01
C PRO A 4 1.11 27.70 22.87
N THR A 5 0.61 27.20 23.99
CA THR A 5 1.38 26.42 24.95
C THR A 5 1.91 25.14 24.30
N MET A 6 3.21 24.87 24.47
CA MET A 6 3.82 23.68 23.85
C MET A 6 3.24 22.41 24.47
N PRO A 7 2.82 21.42 23.64
CA PRO A 7 2.33 20.14 24.14
C PRO A 7 3.43 19.40 24.90
N THR A 8 3.03 18.70 25.96
CA THR A 8 3.94 18.00 26.87
C THR A 8 4.21 16.55 26.45
N GLN A 9 3.46 16.03 25.47
CA GLN A 9 3.62 14.69 24.92
C GLN A 9 3.44 14.67 23.38
N PRO A 10 4.11 13.74 22.65
CA PRO A 10 3.84 13.52 21.23
C PRO A 10 2.37 13.16 21.00
N ALA A 11 1.75 13.75 19.96
CA ALA A 11 0.35 13.52 19.55
C ALA A 11 -0.74 13.98 20.54
N GLN A 12 -0.42 14.88 21.48
CA GLN A 12 -1.43 15.53 22.33
C GLN A 12 -2.34 16.45 21.48
N LEU A 13 -3.66 16.25 21.56
CA LEU A 13 -4.66 17.16 20.98
C LEU A 13 -4.52 18.56 21.61
N LEU A 14 -4.39 19.58 20.75
CA LEU A 14 -4.37 20.98 21.17
C LEU A 14 -5.81 21.52 21.17
N ASP A 15 -6.17 22.29 22.20
CA ASP A 15 -7.49 22.89 22.31
C ASP A 15 -7.72 23.90 21.15
N PRO A 16 -8.76 23.71 20.32
CA PRO A 16 -9.11 24.65 19.26
C PRO A 16 -9.33 26.09 19.74
N ALA A 17 -9.70 26.29 21.02
CA ALA A 17 -9.91 27.61 21.62
C ALA A 17 -8.61 28.42 21.81
N GLU A 18 -7.44 27.77 21.82
CA GLU A 18 -6.13 28.45 21.89
C GLU A 18 -5.78 29.16 20.56
N PHE A 19 -6.50 28.85 19.48
CA PHE A 19 -6.32 29.46 18.16
C PHE A 19 -7.41 30.52 17.91
N LYS A 20 -7.12 31.79 18.25
CA LYS A 20 -8.04 32.90 17.89
C LYS A 20 -8.17 33.00 16.36
N PRO A 21 -9.39 32.94 15.79
CA PRO A 21 -9.58 33.17 14.36
C PRO A 21 -9.26 34.63 14.01
N PHE A 22 -8.72 34.85 12.81
CA PHE A 22 -8.47 36.20 12.27
C PHE A 22 -9.79 36.99 12.26
N GLY A 23 -9.92 37.94 13.18
CA GLY A 23 -11.05 38.87 13.25
C GLY A 23 -10.97 39.92 12.15
N LYS A 24 -12.14 40.22 11.57
CA LYS A 24 -12.42 41.22 10.52
C LYS A 24 -11.57 42.49 10.64
N ALA A 25 -10.94 42.89 9.53
CA ALA A 25 -10.26 44.17 9.41
C ALA A 25 -11.19 45.34 9.75
N ALA A 26 -10.81 46.15 10.74
CA ALA A 26 -11.44 47.44 11.00
C ALA A 26 -11.11 48.41 9.84
N ARG A 27 -12.11 49.18 9.40
CA ARG A 27 -11.95 50.22 8.36
C ARG A 27 -10.88 51.24 8.79
N PRO A 28 -9.94 51.65 7.92
CA PRO A 28 -9.03 52.74 8.23
C PRO A 28 -9.79 54.08 8.23
N LYS A 29 -9.56 54.92 9.24
CA LYS A 29 -9.89 56.35 9.19
C LYS A 29 -8.97 57.03 8.18
N ALA A 30 -9.54 57.93 7.39
CA ALA A 30 -8.84 58.71 6.36
C ALA A 30 -7.75 59.62 6.96
N GLY A 31 -6.61 59.70 6.28
CA GLY A 31 -5.61 60.76 6.46
C GLY A 31 -4.21 60.28 6.80
N GLN A 32 -3.44 59.81 5.80
CA GLN A 32 -2.01 60.09 5.63
C GLN A 32 -1.51 59.47 4.30
N GLU A 33 -0.80 60.28 3.51
CA GLU A 33 -0.40 60.04 2.11
C GLU A 33 0.63 58.90 1.91
N PRO A 34 0.66 58.28 0.71
CA PRO A 34 1.51 57.14 0.41
C PRO A 34 2.96 57.52 0.10
N ARG A 35 3.92 56.83 0.72
CA ARG A 35 5.33 56.85 0.31
C ARG A 35 5.57 55.90 -0.88
N LYS A 36 6.21 56.44 -1.92
CA LYS A 36 6.54 55.79 -3.20
C LYS A 36 7.53 54.62 -3.06
N PRO A 37 7.46 53.61 -3.94
CA PRO A 37 8.43 52.52 -4.01
C PRO A 37 9.71 52.93 -4.77
N VAL A 38 10.85 52.35 -4.37
CA VAL A 38 12.17 52.48 -5.05
C VAL A 38 12.41 51.23 -5.92
N PRO A 39 13.05 51.33 -7.10
CA PRO A 39 12.90 50.39 -8.22
C PRO A 39 13.89 49.22 -8.26
N ALA A 40 13.55 48.25 -9.12
CA ALA A 40 14.32 47.07 -9.49
C ALA A 40 15.63 47.40 -10.21
N LEU A 41 16.68 46.59 -9.94
CA LEU A 41 17.92 46.54 -10.71
C LEU A 41 17.86 45.36 -11.68
N GLU A 42 18.02 45.68 -12.96
CA GLU A 42 18.28 44.79 -14.09
C GLU A 42 19.68 44.19 -14.02
N ARG A 43 19.84 42.99 -14.58
CA ARG A 43 21.06 42.60 -15.31
C ARG A 43 20.63 41.93 -16.62
N GLU A 44 20.62 42.73 -17.69
CA GLU A 44 20.85 42.25 -19.05
C GLU A 44 22.36 42.01 -19.25
N ALA A 45 22.70 40.95 -19.97
CA ALA A 45 23.83 40.96 -20.88
C ALA A 45 23.64 39.88 -21.97
N LEU A 46 23.28 40.38 -23.16
CA LEU A 46 23.79 39.99 -24.49
C LEU A 46 23.15 38.80 -25.21
N SER A 47 22.18 39.16 -26.06
CA SER A 47 21.90 38.51 -27.34
C SER A 47 22.89 38.96 -28.44
N GLU A 48 23.03 38.11 -29.45
CA GLU A 48 23.52 38.34 -30.83
C GLU A 48 25.01 38.13 -31.13
N THR A 49 25.31 37.04 -31.85
CA THR A 49 25.91 37.07 -33.20
C THR A 49 25.73 35.70 -33.88
N GLY A 50 25.42 35.70 -35.19
CA GLY A 50 25.71 34.55 -36.07
C GLY A 50 24.55 33.92 -36.84
N ARG A 51 24.12 34.56 -37.94
CA ARG A 51 23.36 33.93 -39.05
C ARG A 51 24.22 32.90 -39.77
N ALA A 52 23.61 31.77 -40.18
CA ALA A 52 23.83 31.14 -41.49
C ALA A 52 22.68 30.17 -41.84
N GLN A 53 22.02 30.38 -42.99
CA GLN A 53 21.19 29.38 -43.68
C GLN A 53 22.10 28.42 -44.48
N PRO A 54 21.60 27.25 -44.94
CA PRO A 54 21.18 27.23 -46.34
C PRO A 54 19.96 26.33 -46.69
N LYS A 55 19.19 26.87 -47.66
CA LYS A 55 18.64 26.26 -48.89
C LYS A 55 17.58 25.13 -48.83
N ARG A 56 16.41 25.49 -49.38
CA ARG A 56 15.45 24.61 -50.05
C ARG A 56 16.06 23.97 -51.31
N SER A 57 15.73 22.71 -51.58
CA SER A 57 15.57 22.18 -52.93
C SER A 57 14.29 21.33 -53.03
N THR A 58 13.50 21.67 -54.03
CA THR A 58 12.24 21.09 -54.48
C THR A 58 12.43 19.77 -55.22
N THR A 59 11.52 18.80 -55.05
CA THR A 59 10.95 18.07 -56.21
C THR A 59 9.58 17.44 -55.90
N ARG A 60 8.62 17.78 -56.79
CA ARG A 60 7.36 17.11 -57.21
C ARG A 60 7.53 15.57 -57.37
N ALA A 61 6.52 14.68 -57.44
CA ALA A 61 5.06 14.78 -57.62
C ALA A 61 4.39 13.38 -57.51
N ARG A 62 3.09 13.42 -57.14
CA ARG A 62 1.92 12.72 -57.72
C ARG A 62 1.62 11.21 -57.53
N LEU A 63 0.36 11.03 -57.10
CA LEU A 63 -0.73 10.16 -57.58
C LEU A 63 -0.71 8.66 -57.27
N GLY A 64 -1.85 8.18 -56.77
CA GLY A 64 -2.22 6.77 -56.69
C GLY A 64 -3.48 6.56 -55.84
N GLU A 65 -4.65 6.65 -56.47
CA GLU A 65 -5.96 6.25 -55.95
C GLU A 65 -6.02 4.75 -55.58
N ALA A 66 -6.86 4.36 -54.62
CA ALA A 66 -7.95 3.39 -54.81
C ALA A 66 -8.63 3.00 -53.48
N SER A 67 -9.96 2.85 -53.59
CA SER A 67 -11.00 2.61 -52.60
C SER A 67 -11.11 1.14 -52.10
N PRO A 68 -12.00 0.85 -51.12
CA PRO A 68 -12.08 -0.40 -50.36
C PRO A 68 -13.10 -1.40 -50.91
N MET A 69 -12.98 -2.68 -50.53
CA MET A 69 -13.97 -3.78 -50.66
C MET A 69 -13.37 -5.02 -49.96
N ALA A 70 -14.06 -6.03 -49.43
CA ALA A 70 -15.45 -6.32 -49.12
C ALA A 70 -15.48 -7.63 -48.29
N LYS A 71 -16.67 -7.94 -47.78
CA LYS A 71 -17.10 -9.14 -47.04
C LYS A 71 -16.98 -10.45 -47.84
N GLU A 72 -17.07 -11.57 -47.11
CA GLU A 72 -17.57 -12.94 -47.42
C GLU A 72 -16.59 -14.03 -46.95
N ASP A 73 -16.95 -15.21 -46.45
CA ASP A 73 -18.22 -15.80 -46.01
C ASP A 73 -17.86 -17.08 -45.20
N ALA A 74 -18.85 -17.69 -44.57
CA ALA A 74 -18.81 -18.89 -43.75
C ALA A 74 -18.14 -20.14 -44.36
N ARG A 75 -17.66 -21.06 -43.52
CA ARG A 75 -18.15 -22.47 -43.43
C ARG A 75 -17.43 -23.34 -42.39
N GLN A 76 -18.28 -24.05 -41.64
CA GLN A 76 -18.24 -25.47 -41.26
C GLN A 76 -17.32 -25.98 -40.12
N ARG A 77 -18.01 -26.42 -39.06
CA ARG A 77 -17.59 -27.45 -38.08
C ARG A 77 -17.38 -28.81 -38.76
N PRO A 78 -16.70 -29.72 -38.05
CA PRO A 78 -17.37 -30.97 -37.70
C PRO A 78 -17.36 -31.28 -36.20
N THR A 79 -18.36 -32.07 -35.83
CA THR A 79 -18.78 -32.56 -34.52
C THR A 79 -18.24 -33.96 -34.20
N GLY A 80 -18.19 -34.30 -32.91
CA GLY A 80 -18.09 -35.67 -32.34
C GLY A 80 -16.79 -35.86 -31.54
N ILE A 81 -16.77 -36.34 -30.28
CA ILE A 81 -17.43 -37.53 -29.73
C ILE A 81 -17.71 -37.36 -28.21
N ALA A 82 -18.71 -38.13 -27.78
CA ALA A 82 -19.41 -38.34 -26.52
C ALA A 82 -18.64 -38.46 -25.17
N LYS A 83 -19.35 -37.97 -24.13
CA LYS A 83 -19.66 -38.54 -22.80
C LYS A 83 -18.70 -39.55 -22.14
N ALA A 84 -18.30 -39.23 -20.91
CA ALA A 84 -18.33 -40.17 -19.79
C ALA A 84 -18.74 -39.42 -18.51
N VAL A 85 -19.78 -39.95 -17.86
CA VAL A 85 -20.27 -39.57 -16.54
C VAL A 85 -19.68 -40.61 -15.58
N ASP A 86 -19.08 -40.18 -14.49
CA ASP A 86 -18.97 -41.03 -13.30
C ASP A 86 -19.26 -40.24 -12.02
N LYS A 87 -20.10 -40.86 -11.20
CA LYS A 87 -20.52 -40.48 -9.85
C LYS A 87 -19.48 -40.94 -8.82
N VAL A 88 -19.76 -40.60 -7.55
CA VAL A 88 -19.22 -41.15 -6.28
C VAL A 88 -18.06 -40.30 -5.75
N SER A 89 -18.00 -39.79 -4.51
CA SER A 89 -18.79 -39.94 -3.28
C SER A 89 -18.46 -38.81 -2.30
N THR A 90 -19.46 -38.44 -1.50
CA THR A 90 -19.33 -37.78 -0.20
C THR A 90 -18.58 -38.64 0.82
N ALA A 91 -17.53 -38.10 1.46
CA ALA A 91 -17.07 -38.52 2.78
C ALA A 91 -16.36 -37.34 3.46
N GLY A 92 -16.94 -36.85 4.56
CA GLY A 92 -16.34 -35.82 5.40
C GLY A 92 -15.15 -36.34 6.20
N LYS A 93 -14.19 -35.45 6.47
CA LYS A 93 -13.20 -35.60 7.55
C LYS A 93 -12.90 -34.24 8.18
N SER A 94 -13.41 -34.11 9.40
CA SER A 94 -12.78 -33.54 10.60
C SER A 94 -11.53 -32.68 10.43
N THR A 95 -11.67 -31.44 10.90
CA THR A 95 -10.64 -30.52 11.37
C THR A 95 -9.79 -31.16 12.48
N GLU A 96 -8.55 -31.52 12.15
CA GLU A 96 -7.50 -31.74 13.14
C GLU A 96 -6.46 -30.61 13.07
N THR A 97 -6.21 -30.04 14.24
CA THR A 97 -5.31 -28.92 14.51
C THR A 97 -3.87 -29.39 14.28
N ALA A 98 -3.26 -29.01 13.15
CA ALA A 98 -1.86 -29.28 12.90
C ALA A 98 -0.97 -28.34 13.74
N THR A 99 -0.52 -28.83 14.88
CA THR A 99 0.61 -28.29 15.63
C THR A 99 1.81 -28.03 14.71
N ARG A 100 2.34 -26.80 14.76
CA ARG A 100 3.60 -26.36 14.13
C ARG A 100 4.67 -27.45 14.23
N ARG A 101 4.95 -28.12 13.11
CA ARG A 101 6.17 -28.88 12.93
C ARG A 101 7.31 -27.87 12.80
N ARG A 102 8.21 -27.80 13.79
CA ARG A 102 9.56 -27.27 13.56
C ARG A 102 10.12 -28.00 12.33
N ALA A 103 10.57 -27.24 11.34
CA ALA A 103 11.31 -27.79 10.21
C ALA A 103 12.39 -28.73 10.77
N ARG A 104 12.39 -29.99 10.29
CA ARG A 104 13.46 -30.93 10.59
C ARG A 104 14.73 -30.33 10.00
N ARG A 105 15.79 -30.23 10.81
CA ARG A 105 17.14 -29.96 10.29
C ARG A 105 17.46 -31.01 9.25
N ASP A 106 17.77 -30.57 8.04
CA ASP A 106 18.33 -31.44 7.02
C ASP A 106 19.83 -31.53 7.33
N ASP A 107 20.31 -32.67 7.83
CA ASP A 107 21.75 -32.92 8.09
C ASP A 107 22.53 -33.12 6.76
N GLY A 108 22.14 -32.40 5.71
CA GLY A 108 22.76 -32.41 4.39
C GLY A 108 23.98 -31.49 4.31
N PRO A 109 24.85 -31.64 3.29
CA PRO A 109 26.00 -30.77 3.10
C PRO A 109 25.57 -29.32 2.86
N THR A 110 26.25 -28.37 3.49
CA THR A 110 25.96 -26.94 3.36
C THR A 110 26.14 -26.46 1.91
N LYS A 111 25.05 -26.01 1.30
CA LYS A 111 25.07 -25.43 -0.06
C LYS A 111 25.86 -24.12 -0.10
N LEU A 112 26.37 -23.79 -1.28
CA LEU A 112 27.02 -22.51 -1.56
C LEU A 112 26.17 -21.75 -2.59
N PHE A 113 25.52 -20.69 -2.16
CA PHE A 113 24.69 -19.86 -3.02
C PHE A 113 25.50 -18.71 -3.62
N VAL A 114 25.57 -18.66 -4.95
CA VAL A 114 26.17 -17.55 -5.68
C VAL A 114 25.07 -16.56 -6.01
N LEU A 115 25.15 -15.34 -5.47
CA LEU A 115 24.10 -14.34 -5.69
C LEU A 115 24.37 -13.51 -6.93
N ASP A 116 23.30 -13.21 -7.65
CA ASP A 116 23.24 -12.16 -8.66
C ASP A 116 23.07 -10.77 -8.00
N THR A 117 23.61 -9.73 -8.63
CA THR A 117 23.47 -8.33 -8.19
C THR A 117 22.00 -7.91 -8.09
N ASN A 118 21.14 -8.40 -9.00
CA ASN A 118 19.71 -8.09 -8.95
C ASN A 118 19.06 -8.54 -7.63
N VAL A 119 19.51 -9.65 -7.05
CA VAL A 119 19.01 -10.13 -5.75
C VAL A 119 19.34 -9.11 -4.66
N LEU A 120 20.59 -8.65 -4.61
CA LEU A 120 21.09 -7.64 -3.65
C LEU A 120 20.40 -6.28 -3.84
N MET A 121 20.18 -5.87 -5.08
CA MET A 121 19.57 -4.58 -5.43
C MET A 121 18.07 -4.53 -5.13
N HIS A 122 17.37 -5.66 -5.19
CA HIS A 122 15.95 -5.72 -4.85
C HIS A 122 15.69 -6.02 -3.38
N ASP A 123 16.59 -6.70 -2.69
CA ASP A 123 16.45 -7.04 -1.27
C ASP A 123 17.77 -6.81 -0.51
N PRO A 124 17.89 -5.71 0.26
CA PRO A 124 19.12 -5.41 0.98
C PRO A 124 19.43 -6.38 2.13
N SER A 125 18.50 -7.24 2.51
CA SER A 125 18.69 -8.26 3.56
C SER A 125 18.97 -9.65 3.01
N SER A 126 19.02 -9.81 1.68
CA SER A 126 19.19 -11.11 1.00
C SER A 126 20.41 -11.91 1.48
N LEU A 127 21.51 -11.25 1.84
CA LEU A 127 22.70 -11.90 2.41
C LEU A 127 22.42 -12.79 3.63
N PHE A 128 21.35 -12.52 4.38
CA PHE A 128 21.05 -13.19 5.66
C PHE A 128 19.93 -14.24 5.54
N ARG A 129 19.53 -14.62 4.34
CA ARG A 129 18.31 -15.43 4.10
C ARG A 129 18.55 -16.84 3.62
N PHE A 130 19.78 -17.31 3.79
CA PHE A 130 20.20 -18.64 3.38
C PHE A 130 20.38 -19.58 4.58
N GLU A 131 19.87 -19.21 5.76
CA GLU A 131 19.88 -20.01 6.99
C GLU A 131 21.29 -20.53 7.34
N GLU A 132 21.51 -21.85 7.34
CA GLU A 132 22.80 -22.50 7.55
C GLU A 132 23.74 -22.51 6.34
N HIS A 133 23.28 -22.08 5.17
CA HIS A 133 24.03 -22.16 3.93
C HIS A 133 24.93 -20.94 3.70
N ASP A 134 26.01 -21.17 2.96
CA ASP A 134 27.00 -20.13 2.68
C ASP A 134 26.61 -19.32 1.44
N VAL A 135 27.04 -18.06 1.44
CA VAL A 135 26.79 -17.09 0.37
C VAL A 135 28.10 -16.71 -0.29
N TYR A 136 28.13 -16.65 -1.61
CA TYR A 136 29.28 -16.23 -2.40
C TYR A 136 28.94 -15.03 -3.28
N LEU A 137 29.78 -13.99 -3.23
CA LEU A 137 29.65 -12.79 -4.06
C LEU A 137 30.76 -12.73 -5.12
N PRO A 138 30.42 -12.86 -6.41
CA PRO A 138 31.34 -12.59 -7.52
C PRO A 138 31.82 -11.13 -7.51
N MET A 139 33.05 -10.87 -7.97
CA MET A 139 33.56 -9.48 -8.05
C MET A 139 32.68 -8.59 -8.92
N MET A 140 32.12 -9.15 -10.01
CA MET A 140 31.22 -8.42 -10.89
C MET A 140 29.98 -7.90 -10.15
N THR A 141 29.48 -8.64 -9.16
CA THR A 141 28.32 -8.20 -8.38
C THR A 141 28.63 -7.00 -7.50
N LEU A 142 29.87 -6.89 -7.01
CA LEU A 142 30.32 -5.73 -6.25
C LEU A 142 30.50 -4.50 -7.15
N GLU A 143 31.02 -4.69 -8.36
CA GLU A 143 31.18 -3.64 -9.35
C GLU A 143 29.82 -3.08 -9.80
N GLU A 144 28.86 -3.95 -10.11
CA GLU A 144 27.50 -3.53 -10.44
C GLU A 144 26.82 -2.83 -9.26
N LEU A 145 26.97 -3.36 -8.04
CA LEU A 145 26.45 -2.72 -6.84
C LEU A 145 27.00 -1.28 -6.69
N ASP A 146 28.28 -1.06 -6.98
CA ASP A 146 28.89 0.27 -6.93
C ASP A 146 28.35 1.21 -8.01
N ASN A 147 28.24 0.73 -9.24
CA ASN A 147 27.67 1.48 -10.36
C ASN A 147 26.22 1.92 -10.06
N HIS A 148 25.45 1.08 -9.39
CA HIS A 148 24.06 1.35 -9.03
C HIS A 148 23.88 2.24 -7.78
N LYS A 149 24.94 2.67 -7.08
CA LYS A 149 24.83 3.61 -5.93
C LYS A 149 24.46 5.04 -6.31
N LYS A 150 24.50 5.40 -7.59
CA LYS A 150 24.25 6.78 -8.06
C LYS A 150 22.75 7.01 -8.29
N GLY A 151 22.25 8.19 -7.89
CA GLY A 151 20.85 8.58 -8.09
C GLY A 151 19.94 8.41 -6.86
N MET A 152 18.62 8.59 -7.06
CA MET A 152 17.62 8.63 -5.97
C MET A 152 16.60 7.48 -6.03
N SER A 153 16.84 6.47 -6.86
CA SER A 153 15.97 5.29 -7.01
C SER A 153 16.04 4.37 -5.78
N GLU A 154 15.04 3.51 -5.64
CA GLU A 154 15.03 2.46 -4.61
C GLU A 154 16.18 1.47 -4.81
N VAL A 155 16.48 1.10 -6.06
CA VAL A 155 17.66 0.31 -6.43
C VAL A 155 18.94 0.95 -5.90
N ALA A 156 19.11 2.27 -6.08
CA ALA A 156 20.28 2.99 -5.57
C ALA A 156 20.31 3.07 -4.03
N ARG A 157 19.15 3.16 -3.38
CA ARG A 157 19.04 3.10 -1.92
C ARG A 157 19.45 1.73 -1.39
N ASN A 158 18.96 0.66 -2.00
CA ASN A 158 19.23 -0.73 -1.62
C ASN A 158 20.70 -1.06 -1.86
N ALA A 159 21.27 -0.65 -3.00
CA ALA A 159 22.69 -0.81 -3.30
C ALA A 159 23.59 -0.17 -2.22
N ARG A 160 23.25 1.04 -1.74
CA ARG A 160 23.93 1.68 -0.61
C ARG A 160 23.74 0.93 0.71
N ALA A 161 22.55 0.39 0.97
CA ALA A 161 22.27 -0.36 2.19
C ALA A 161 23.06 -1.68 2.23
N VAL A 162 23.10 -2.43 1.13
CA VAL A 162 23.94 -3.63 1.00
C VAL A 162 25.41 -3.26 1.17
N SER A 163 25.88 -2.20 0.52
CA SER A 163 27.28 -1.79 0.61
C SER A 163 27.73 -1.41 2.02
N ARG A 164 26.87 -0.72 2.80
CA ARG A 164 27.13 -0.47 4.23
C ARG A 164 27.17 -1.76 5.03
N THR A 165 26.29 -2.71 4.71
CA THR A 165 26.24 -4.01 5.38
C THR A 165 27.53 -4.79 5.12
N LEU A 166 28.00 -4.81 3.86
CA LEU A 166 29.27 -5.43 3.49
C LEU A 166 30.46 -4.78 4.21
N ASP A 167 30.50 -3.44 4.26
CA ASP A 167 31.52 -2.69 5.00
C ASP A 167 31.56 -3.06 6.49
N HIS A 168 30.39 -3.17 7.13
CA HIS A 168 30.30 -3.61 8.53
C HIS A 168 30.70 -5.07 8.75
N LEU A 169 30.42 -5.97 7.80
CA LEU A 169 30.85 -7.38 7.89
C LEU A 169 32.38 -7.48 7.78
N VAL A 170 32.98 -6.71 6.88
CA VAL A 170 34.43 -6.65 6.63
C VAL A 170 35.19 -5.99 7.78
N ALA A 171 34.59 -4.98 8.44
CA ALA A 171 35.23 -4.24 9.53
C ALA A 171 35.73 -5.15 10.66
N GLY A 172 37.03 -5.03 11.01
CA GLY A 172 37.66 -5.79 12.09
C GLY A 172 38.05 -7.24 11.73
N THR A 173 38.33 -7.51 10.45
CA THR A 173 38.85 -8.83 10.00
C THR A 173 40.30 -8.68 9.54
N ASP A 174 41.23 -9.41 10.16
CA ASP A 174 42.70 -9.25 9.97
C ASP A 174 43.24 -9.95 8.70
N GLY A 175 42.58 -9.72 7.55
CA GLY A 175 43.18 -9.97 6.23
C GLY A 175 42.97 -11.35 5.60
N VAL A 176 42.37 -12.33 6.28
CA VAL A 176 42.07 -13.64 5.67
C VAL A 176 40.62 -13.68 5.18
N MET A 177 40.37 -13.08 4.00
CA MET A 177 39.06 -13.10 3.34
C MET A 177 38.69 -14.48 2.75
N GLU A 178 39.65 -15.40 2.66
CA GLU A 178 39.46 -16.73 2.06
C GLU A 178 38.65 -17.68 2.96
N ASP A 179 38.66 -17.48 4.28
CA ASP A 179 37.97 -18.36 5.25
C ASP A 179 36.45 -18.04 5.37
N GLY A 180 36.00 -16.95 4.75
CA GLY A 180 34.60 -16.49 4.80
C GLY A 180 34.26 -15.70 6.06
N LEU A 181 33.34 -14.74 5.93
CA LEU A 181 32.89 -13.88 7.02
C LEU A 181 31.58 -14.42 7.62
N PRO A 182 31.48 -14.63 8.95
CA PRO A 182 30.25 -15.13 9.55
C PRO A 182 29.11 -14.11 9.39
N LEU A 183 28.00 -14.52 8.76
CA LEU A 183 26.83 -13.66 8.51
C LEU A 183 26.10 -13.26 9.82
N SER A 184 26.27 -14.05 10.88
CA SER A 184 25.75 -13.79 12.22
C SER A 184 26.40 -12.60 12.95
N LYS A 185 27.55 -12.08 12.46
CA LYS A 185 28.33 -11.00 13.09
C LYS A 185 27.54 -9.72 13.33
N LEU A 186 26.51 -9.45 12.51
CA LEU A 186 25.64 -8.27 12.63
C LEU A 186 24.37 -8.52 13.47
N GLY A 187 24.31 -9.60 14.25
CA GLY A 187 23.19 -9.91 15.14
C GLY A 187 22.06 -10.72 14.51
N ASN A 188 22.22 -11.17 13.26
CA ASN A 188 21.27 -12.03 12.56
C ASN A 188 21.43 -13.48 13.02
N ARG A 189 20.70 -13.90 14.07
CA ARG A 189 20.82 -15.23 14.68
C ARG A 189 20.38 -16.38 13.77
N ASP A 190 19.55 -16.08 12.79
CA ASP A 190 19.01 -17.06 11.84
C ASP A 190 20.00 -17.33 10.69
N ALA A 191 20.97 -16.44 10.44
CA ALA A 191 21.98 -16.59 9.39
C ALA A 191 23.26 -17.23 9.97
N GLN A 192 23.33 -18.56 9.92
CA GLN A 192 24.43 -19.35 10.49
C GLN A 192 25.59 -19.60 9.50
N GLY A 193 25.38 -19.35 8.21
CA GLY A 193 26.42 -19.49 7.18
C GLY A 193 27.46 -18.37 7.11
N HIS A 194 28.38 -18.49 6.17
CA HIS A 194 29.47 -17.55 5.90
C HIS A 194 29.32 -16.85 4.54
N LEU A 195 29.81 -15.62 4.47
CA LEU A 195 29.93 -14.82 3.26
C LEU A 195 31.34 -14.93 2.69
N PHE A 196 31.44 -15.42 1.46
CA PHE A 196 32.67 -15.51 0.68
C PHE A 196 32.68 -14.46 -0.43
N PHE A 197 33.86 -13.92 -0.71
CA PHE A 197 34.09 -13.06 -1.87
C PHE A 197 34.98 -13.76 -2.88
N GLN A 198 34.81 -13.40 -4.15
CA GLN A 198 35.78 -13.80 -5.17
C GLN A 198 37.11 -13.08 -4.96
N THR A 199 38.11 -13.81 -4.48
CA THR A 199 39.48 -13.30 -4.24
C THR A 199 40.44 -13.56 -5.40
N ARG A 200 40.12 -14.53 -6.28
CA ARG A 200 40.98 -14.93 -7.41
C ARG A 200 40.32 -14.60 -8.75
N LEU A 201 41.06 -13.89 -9.59
CA LEU A 201 40.73 -13.63 -10.98
C LEU A 201 41.29 -14.79 -11.82
N ASN A 202 40.64 -15.94 -11.79
CA ASN A 202 41.02 -17.05 -12.67
C ASN A 202 40.63 -16.71 -14.12
N ASP A 203 41.34 -17.30 -15.10
CA ASP A 203 40.91 -17.32 -16.51
C ASP A 203 39.63 -18.16 -16.63
N ILE A 204 38.50 -17.53 -16.34
CA ILE A 204 37.18 -18.15 -16.43
C ILE A 204 36.87 -18.34 -17.91
N LYS A 205 37.04 -19.57 -18.39
CA LYS A 205 36.59 -19.97 -19.73
C LYS A 205 35.06 -19.98 -19.73
N LEU A 206 34.47 -18.98 -20.36
CA LEU A 206 33.05 -18.97 -20.70
C LEU A 206 32.73 -20.21 -21.56
N PRO A 207 31.64 -20.93 -21.29
CA PRO A 207 31.19 -22.02 -22.17
C PRO A 207 30.97 -21.54 -23.61
N ASP A 208 31.28 -22.41 -24.58
CA ASP A 208 31.16 -22.10 -26.00
C ASP A 208 29.76 -21.59 -26.36
N GLY A 209 29.67 -20.39 -26.94
CA GLY A 209 28.40 -19.79 -27.41
C GLY A 209 27.92 -18.55 -26.64
N LEU A 210 28.55 -18.17 -25.53
CA LEU A 210 28.22 -16.92 -24.82
C LEU A 210 29.08 -15.73 -25.27
N PRO A 211 28.48 -14.55 -25.53
CA PRO A 211 29.25 -13.35 -25.86
C PRO A 211 30.12 -12.90 -24.67
N GLN A 212 31.41 -12.65 -24.93
CA GLN A 212 32.33 -12.06 -23.97
C GLN A 212 31.91 -10.62 -23.64
N GLY A 213 32.01 -10.24 -22.36
CA GLY A 213 31.87 -8.84 -21.90
C GLY A 213 30.53 -8.45 -21.27
N LYS A 214 29.54 -9.36 -21.18
CA LYS A 214 28.33 -9.12 -20.37
C LYS A 214 28.53 -9.60 -18.93
N ALA A 215 28.17 -8.76 -17.96
CA ALA A 215 28.29 -9.04 -16.54
C ALA A 215 27.64 -10.36 -16.12
N ASP A 216 26.40 -10.64 -16.57
CA ASP A 216 25.68 -11.88 -16.28
C ASP A 216 26.48 -13.12 -16.69
N ASN A 217 27.15 -13.04 -17.85
CA ASN A 217 27.90 -14.17 -18.39
C ASN A 217 29.16 -14.43 -17.54
N GLN A 218 29.77 -13.38 -17.00
CA GLN A 218 30.90 -13.53 -16.07
C GLN A 218 30.46 -14.20 -14.76
N ILE A 219 29.27 -13.84 -14.24
CA ILE A 219 28.70 -14.50 -13.05
C ILE A 219 28.49 -16.00 -13.32
N LEU A 220 27.92 -16.37 -14.48
CA LEU A 220 27.78 -17.78 -14.88
C LEU A 220 29.13 -18.51 -14.95
N GLY A 221 30.16 -17.83 -15.45
CA GLY A 221 31.51 -18.38 -15.49
C GLY A 221 32.10 -18.61 -14.08
N VAL A 222 31.83 -17.72 -13.13
CA VAL A 222 32.22 -17.89 -11.71
C VAL A 222 31.52 -19.11 -11.10
N VAL A 223 30.21 -19.26 -11.33
CA VAL A 223 29.44 -20.43 -10.86
C VAL A 223 30.03 -21.73 -11.39
N SER A 224 30.34 -21.80 -12.68
CA SER A 224 30.96 -22.97 -13.32
C SER A 224 32.33 -23.29 -12.73
N ALA A 225 33.18 -22.27 -12.54
CA ALA A 225 34.51 -22.45 -11.95
C ALA A 225 34.44 -22.94 -10.49
N LEU A 226 33.51 -22.41 -9.70
CA LEU A 226 33.30 -22.84 -8.32
C LEU A 226 32.82 -24.28 -8.23
N GLN A 227 31.94 -24.71 -9.14
CA GLN A 227 31.46 -26.10 -9.20
C GLN A 227 32.61 -27.08 -9.49
N GLN A 228 33.58 -26.69 -10.31
CA GLN A 228 34.77 -27.50 -10.60
C GLN A 228 35.78 -27.50 -9.44
N GLN A 229 35.94 -26.39 -8.74
CA GLN A 229 36.89 -26.25 -7.62
C GLN A 229 36.41 -26.88 -6.31
N ARG A 230 35.08 -26.94 -6.12
CA ARG A 230 34.44 -27.49 -4.92
C ARG A 230 33.45 -28.60 -5.30
N PRO A 231 33.94 -29.75 -5.83
CA PRO A 231 33.06 -30.86 -6.23
C PRO A 231 32.33 -31.50 -5.04
N ASP A 232 32.80 -31.25 -3.82
CA ASP A 232 32.23 -31.66 -2.54
C ASP A 232 31.04 -30.78 -2.10
N ARG A 233 30.77 -29.66 -2.78
CA ARG A 233 29.70 -28.72 -2.42
C ARG A 233 28.72 -28.49 -3.57
N HIS A 234 27.45 -28.39 -3.20
CA HIS A 234 26.41 -27.97 -4.14
C HIS A 234 26.46 -26.45 -4.32
N VAL A 235 26.99 -26.02 -5.47
CA VAL A 235 27.02 -24.62 -5.91
C VAL A 235 25.74 -24.30 -6.68
N VAL A 236 24.98 -23.31 -6.21
CA VAL A 236 23.68 -22.93 -6.79
C VAL A 236 23.67 -21.44 -7.08
N LEU A 237 23.30 -21.06 -8.31
CA LEU A 237 23.07 -19.68 -8.67
C LEU A 237 21.70 -19.22 -8.19
N VAL A 238 21.65 -18.06 -7.52
CA VAL A 238 20.40 -17.43 -7.09
C VAL A 238 20.25 -16.11 -7.82
N SER A 239 19.20 -16.00 -8.64
CA SER A 239 18.92 -14.79 -9.43
C SER A 239 17.42 -14.54 -9.49
N LYS A 240 17.03 -13.26 -9.62
CA LYS A 240 15.65 -12.84 -9.94
C LYS A 240 15.38 -12.77 -11.45
N ASP A 241 16.42 -12.76 -12.30
CA ASP A 241 16.26 -12.69 -13.74
C ASP A 241 16.02 -14.09 -14.33
N ILE A 242 14.86 -14.25 -14.98
CA ILE A 242 14.49 -15.48 -15.68
C ILE A 242 15.50 -15.84 -16.77
N ASN A 243 16.04 -14.85 -17.49
CA ASN A 243 17.00 -15.08 -18.57
C ASN A 243 18.32 -15.62 -18.03
N MET A 244 18.79 -15.09 -16.90
CA MET A 244 19.99 -15.58 -16.24
C MET A 244 19.83 -17.02 -15.76
N ARG A 245 18.66 -17.37 -15.19
CA ARG A 245 18.34 -18.75 -14.80
C ARG A 245 18.22 -19.71 -15.99
N ILE A 246 17.62 -19.26 -17.10
CA ILE A 246 17.53 -20.05 -18.33
C ILE A 246 18.93 -20.33 -18.88
N LYS A 247 19.81 -19.32 -18.95
CA LYS A 247 21.20 -19.48 -19.38
C LYS A 247 21.96 -20.46 -18.47
N ALA A 248 21.82 -20.33 -17.14
CA ALA A 248 22.46 -21.24 -16.19
C ALA A 248 22.03 -22.70 -16.43
N ARG A 249 20.72 -22.94 -16.57
CA ARG A 249 20.18 -24.29 -16.86
C ARG A 249 20.66 -24.83 -18.20
N ALA A 250 20.72 -23.99 -19.23
CA ALA A 250 21.26 -24.39 -20.54
C ALA A 250 22.74 -24.81 -20.48
N LEU A 251 23.49 -24.28 -19.51
CA LEU A 251 24.89 -24.62 -19.24
C LEU A 251 25.06 -25.77 -18.23
N GLY A 252 23.97 -26.39 -17.76
CA GLY A 252 24.01 -27.43 -16.73
C GLY A 252 24.33 -26.92 -15.32
N LEU A 253 24.28 -25.61 -15.10
CA LEU A 253 24.53 -24.99 -13.79
C LEU A 253 23.23 -24.98 -12.97
N PRO A 254 23.24 -25.45 -11.70
CA PRO A 254 22.08 -25.33 -10.82
C PRO A 254 21.71 -23.86 -10.60
N ALA A 255 20.43 -23.52 -10.82
CA ALA A 255 19.93 -22.17 -10.63
C ALA A 255 18.52 -22.17 -10.02
N GLU A 256 18.37 -21.36 -8.97
CA GLU A 256 17.14 -21.17 -8.21
C GLU A 256 16.67 -19.71 -8.35
N ASP A 257 15.34 -19.53 -8.31
CA ASP A 257 14.77 -18.18 -8.21
C ASP A 257 14.92 -17.68 -6.78
N TYR A 258 15.22 -16.39 -6.62
CA TYR A 258 15.20 -15.79 -5.30
C TYR A 258 13.75 -15.53 -4.88
N PHE A 259 13.16 -16.52 -4.21
CA PHE A 259 11.90 -16.34 -3.51
C PHE A 259 12.16 -15.65 -2.17
N ASN A 260 11.59 -14.47 -2.03
CA ASN A 260 11.48 -13.86 -0.71
C ASN A 260 10.22 -14.44 -0.06
N ASP A 261 10.36 -15.56 0.66
CA ASP A 261 9.30 -16.21 1.44
C ASP A 261 8.81 -15.37 2.64
N ARG A 262 9.18 -14.08 2.71
CA ARG A 262 8.65 -13.12 3.69
C ARG A 262 7.84 -11.98 3.09
N VAL A 263 7.51 -12.01 1.79
CA VAL A 263 6.65 -10.97 1.19
C VAL A 263 5.35 -11.52 0.60
N LEU A 264 5.19 -12.84 0.48
CA LEU A 264 4.07 -13.46 -0.26
C LEU A 264 3.38 -14.65 0.45
N GLU A 265 3.38 -14.69 1.78
CA GLU A 265 2.39 -15.48 2.55
C GLU A 265 1.42 -14.58 3.34
N ASP A 266 1.66 -13.27 3.39
CA ASP A 266 1.02 -12.38 4.35
C ASP A 266 -0.24 -11.65 3.86
N THR A 267 -0.63 -11.74 2.58
CA THR A 267 -1.83 -11.01 2.11
C THR A 267 -3.11 -11.58 2.74
N ASP A 268 -3.17 -12.89 2.93
CA ASP A 268 -4.21 -13.59 3.70
C ASP A 268 -4.04 -13.41 5.23
N LEU A 269 -2.87 -12.91 5.68
CA LEU A 269 -2.56 -12.60 7.10
C LEU A 269 -2.60 -11.11 7.41
N LEU A 270 -3.00 -10.25 6.45
CA LEU A 270 -3.17 -8.83 6.71
C LEU A 270 -4.20 -8.64 7.80
N TYR A 271 -3.83 -7.82 8.79
CA TYR A 271 -4.74 -7.44 9.87
C TYR A 271 -6.03 -6.89 9.27
N SER A 272 -7.14 -7.62 9.38
CA SER A 272 -8.42 -7.28 8.75
C SER A 272 -9.20 -6.20 9.51
N GLY A 273 -8.77 -5.86 10.73
CA GLY A 273 -9.52 -4.99 11.63
C GLY A 273 -10.65 -5.69 12.39
N VAL A 274 -10.89 -6.97 12.10
CA VAL A 274 -12.01 -7.74 12.64
C VAL A 274 -11.52 -9.07 13.23
N MET A 275 -12.10 -9.49 14.35
CA MET A 275 -11.88 -10.79 14.96
C MET A 275 -13.21 -11.48 15.27
N SER A 276 -13.37 -12.72 14.81
CA SER A 276 -14.46 -13.58 15.23
C SER A 276 -14.18 -14.12 16.63
N LEU A 277 -15.13 -13.98 17.54
CA LEU A 277 -15.06 -14.53 18.88
C LEU A 277 -15.57 -15.98 18.87
N PRO A 278 -14.96 -16.89 19.65
CA PRO A 278 -15.42 -18.27 19.73
C PRO A 278 -16.78 -18.35 20.46
N ILE A 279 -17.56 -19.39 20.17
CA ILE A 279 -18.90 -19.59 20.75
C ILE A 279 -18.84 -19.67 22.28
N ASP A 280 -17.75 -20.18 22.85
CA ASP A 280 -17.52 -20.27 24.29
C ASP A 280 -16.93 -18.99 24.91
N PHE A 281 -16.93 -17.86 24.18
CA PHE A 281 -16.33 -16.59 24.60
C PHE A 281 -16.84 -16.16 25.98
N TRP A 282 -18.15 -16.10 26.18
CA TRP A 282 -18.76 -15.68 27.44
C TRP A 282 -18.47 -16.66 28.58
N GLN A 283 -18.32 -17.97 28.30
CA GLN A 283 -17.97 -18.95 29.33
C GLN A 283 -16.54 -18.74 29.85
N LYS A 284 -15.61 -18.42 28.94
CA LYS A 284 -14.18 -18.22 29.26
C LYS A 284 -13.86 -16.83 29.82
N HIS A 285 -14.67 -15.82 29.49
CA HIS A 285 -14.41 -14.41 29.83
C HIS A 285 -15.45 -13.78 30.77
N GLY A 286 -16.54 -14.50 31.07
CA GLY A 286 -17.68 -13.97 31.83
C GLY A 286 -17.56 -14.01 33.36
N LYS A 287 -16.55 -14.68 33.93
CA LYS A 287 -16.44 -14.87 35.40
C LYS A 287 -16.35 -13.55 36.19
N ASN A 288 -15.70 -12.52 35.62
CA ASN A 288 -15.53 -11.20 36.24
C ASN A 288 -15.91 -10.09 35.24
N ILE A 289 -16.99 -10.29 34.48
CA ILE A 289 -17.43 -9.28 33.53
C ILE A 289 -18.19 -8.17 34.26
N GLU A 290 -17.81 -6.93 33.99
CA GLU A 290 -18.57 -5.75 34.41
C GLU A 290 -19.24 -5.17 33.18
N SER A 291 -20.54 -4.88 33.26
CA SER A 291 -21.26 -4.18 32.20
C SER A 291 -21.87 -2.89 32.74
N TRP A 292 -21.79 -1.84 31.92
CA TRP A 292 -22.46 -0.57 32.20
C TRP A 292 -22.92 0.07 30.90
N GLN A 293 -23.88 0.98 31.00
CA GLN A 293 -24.40 1.71 29.86
C GLN A 293 -24.05 3.19 30.01
N ASP A 294 -23.60 3.83 28.93
CA ASP A 294 -23.48 5.28 28.90
C ASP A 294 -24.88 5.89 28.91
N PRO A 295 -25.24 6.68 29.93
CA PRO A 295 -26.58 7.25 30.07
C PRO A 295 -26.92 8.28 28.99
N LYS A 296 -25.93 8.85 28.29
CA LYS A 296 -26.17 9.82 27.20
C LYS A 296 -26.41 9.14 25.86
N THR A 297 -25.61 8.13 25.54
CA THR A 297 -25.62 7.50 24.21
C THR A 297 -26.40 6.19 24.18
N GLY A 298 -26.72 5.60 25.35
CA GLY A 298 -27.28 4.25 25.44
C GLY A 298 -26.29 3.15 25.05
N THR A 299 -25.03 3.49 24.83
CA THR A 299 -24.00 2.52 24.42
C THR A 299 -23.64 1.62 25.60
N THR A 300 -23.59 0.31 25.37
CA THR A 300 -23.20 -0.65 26.40
C THR A 300 -21.70 -0.93 26.33
N PHE A 301 -21.08 -1.02 27.49
CA PHE A 301 -19.68 -1.35 27.66
C PHE A 301 -19.54 -2.62 28.47
N TYR A 302 -18.54 -3.42 28.14
CA TYR A 302 -18.18 -4.65 28.83
C TYR A 302 -16.70 -4.62 29.19
N ARG A 303 -16.37 -4.62 30.47
CA ARG A 303 -15.00 -4.85 30.94
C ARG A 303 -14.85 -6.32 31.28
N LEU A 304 -13.89 -6.97 30.62
CA LEU A 304 -13.65 -8.40 30.75
C LEU A 304 -12.18 -8.72 30.91
N SER A 305 -11.91 -9.87 31.51
CA SER A 305 -10.58 -10.48 31.59
C SER A 305 -10.64 -11.88 30.99
N GLY A 306 -9.53 -12.33 30.39
CA GLY A 306 -9.44 -13.72 29.95
C GLY A 306 -8.36 -13.98 28.91
N PRO A 307 -8.26 -15.23 28.43
CA PRO A 307 -7.15 -15.67 27.59
C PRO A 307 -7.07 -14.97 26.22
N LEU A 308 -8.17 -14.41 25.70
CA LEU A 308 -8.14 -13.69 24.41
C LEU A 308 -7.76 -12.21 24.54
N VAL A 309 -7.82 -11.61 25.74
CA VAL A 309 -7.48 -10.19 25.94
C VAL A 309 -6.10 -9.82 25.39
N PRO A 310 -5.04 -10.61 25.60
CA PRO A 310 -3.71 -10.30 25.04
C PRO A 310 -3.63 -10.31 23.51
N SER A 311 -4.63 -10.89 22.82
CA SER A 311 -4.69 -10.95 21.36
C SER A 311 -5.47 -9.79 20.72
N PHE A 312 -6.18 -9.01 21.53
CA PHE A 312 -6.94 -7.86 21.05
C PHE A 312 -6.04 -6.69 20.71
N LEU A 313 -6.50 -5.88 19.76
CA LEU A 313 -5.91 -4.57 19.45
C LEU A 313 -6.94 -3.47 19.70
N VAL A 314 -6.49 -2.30 20.13
CA VAL A 314 -7.37 -1.13 20.25
C VAL A 314 -7.98 -0.81 18.88
N ASN A 315 -9.26 -0.42 18.89
CA ASN A 315 -10.11 -0.17 17.72
C ASN A 315 -10.37 -1.39 16.82
N GLN A 316 -9.96 -2.60 17.22
CA GLN A 316 -10.37 -3.84 16.54
C GLN A 316 -11.85 -4.11 16.79
N PHE A 317 -12.57 -4.54 15.76
CA PHE A 317 -13.93 -5.02 15.92
C PHE A 317 -13.92 -6.50 16.28
N VAL A 318 -14.79 -6.85 17.22
CA VAL A 318 -15.03 -8.23 17.62
C VAL A 318 -16.49 -8.56 17.37
N PHE A 319 -16.75 -9.76 16.87
CA PHE A 319 -18.11 -10.22 16.66
C PHE A 319 -18.32 -11.65 17.15
N LEU A 320 -19.53 -11.92 17.61
CA LEU A 320 -19.99 -13.25 17.96
C LEU A 320 -21.38 -13.44 17.35
N GLU A 321 -21.54 -14.47 16.53
CA GLU A 321 -22.81 -14.84 15.89
C GLU A 321 -23.13 -16.30 16.23
N PRO A 322 -23.80 -16.55 17.37
CA PRO A 322 -24.11 -17.90 17.81
C PRO A 322 -25.15 -18.57 16.92
N ASN A 323 -24.95 -19.85 16.61
CA ASN A 323 -25.92 -20.66 15.85
C ASN A 323 -27.09 -21.18 16.72
N ASP A 324 -27.08 -20.91 18.02
CA ASP A 324 -28.07 -21.36 18.99
C ASP A 324 -29.26 -20.39 19.17
N GLY A 325 -29.30 -19.31 18.38
CA GLY A 325 -30.36 -18.29 18.42
C GLY A 325 -30.17 -17.23 19.50
N SER A 326 -29.07 -17.25 20.25
CA SER A 326 -28.72 -16.15 21.15
C SER A 326 -28.34 -14.88 20.36
N LEU A 327 -28.48 -13.72 21.02
CA LEU A 327 -28.26 -12.43 20.36
C LEU A 327 -26.80 -12.27 19.90
N PRO A 328 -26.57 -11.81 18.66
CA PRO A 328 -25.21 -11.55 18.20
C PRO A 328 -24.58 -10.40 18.99
N LEU A 329 -23.27 -10.48 19.22
CA LEU A 329 -22.47 -9.39 19.76
C LEU A 329 -21.70 -8.75 18.62
N TYR A 330 -21.85 -7.43 18.46
CA TYR A 330 -20.94 -6.61 17.67
C TYR A 330 -20.36 -5.52 18.57
N ALA A 331 -19.04 -5.49 18.71
CA ALA A 331 -18.37 -4.54 19.58
C ALA A 331 -17.02 -4.09 19.01
N GLN A 332 -16.54 -2.96 19.52
CA GLN A 332 -15.19 -2.45 19.28
C GLN A 332 -14.37 -2.54 20.57
N VAL A 333 -13.11 -2.96 20.47
CA VAL A 333 -12.15 -2.90 21.57
C VAL A 333 -11.79 -1.44 21.82
N LYS A 334 -12.28 -0.87 22.92
CA LYS A 334 -12.09 0.54 23.27
C LYS A 334 -10.80 0.80 24.04
N GLU A 335 -10.46 -0.10 24.96
CA GLU A 335 -9.32 0.05 25.85
C GLU A 335 -8.72 -1.31 26.22
N LEU A 336 -7.40 -1.35 26.42
CA LEU A 336 -6.66 -2.52 26.89
C LEU A 336 -5.78 -2.12 28.08
N ASN A 337 -6.04 -2.73 29.24
CA ASN A 337 -5.31 -2.49 30.48
C ASN A 337 -4.76 -3.81 31.03
N GLY A 338 -3.55 -4.16 30.59
CA GLY A 338 -2.85 -5.38 31.00
C GLY A 338 -3.64 -6.65 30.65
N LYS A 339 -4.37 -7.20 31.63
CA LYS A 339 -5.19 -8.42 31.48
C LYS A 339 -6.68 -8.15 31.26
N THR A 340 -7.09 -6.88 31.24
CA THR A 340 -8.48 -6.45 31.05
C THR A 340 -8.65 -5.74 29.71
N ALA A 341 -9.80 -5.95 29.08
CA ALA A 341 -10.23 -5.22 27.88
C ALA A 341 -11.61 -4.58 28.14
N VAL A 342 -11.84 -3.40 27.57
CA VAL A 342 -13.16 -2.78 27.51
C VAL A 342 -13.68 -2.91 26.09
N LEU A 343 -14.80 -3.60 25.92
CA LEU A 343 -15.54 -3.68 24.67
C LEU A 343 -16.70 -2.68 24.70
N GLN A 344 -16.94 -2.00 23.59
CA GLN A 344 -18.04 -1.06 23.42
C GLN A 344 -18.98 -1.57 22.32
N THR A 345 -20.28 -1.68 22.57
CA THR A 345 -21.26 -2.03 21.54
C THR A 345 -21.32 -0.99 20.45
N LEU A 346 -21.61 -1.41 19.22
CA LEU A 346 -21.63 -0.52 18.07
C LEU A 346 -22.95 0.22 17.91
N LYS A 347 -22.90 1.38 17.25
CA LYS A 347 -24.10 1.97 16.67
C LYS A 347 -24.49 1.16 15.44
N ASP A 348 -25.76 0.81 15.33
CA ASP A 348 -26.29 0.04 14.20
C ASP A 348 -26.63 0.94 13.02
N TYR A 349 -25.70 1.05 12.07
CA TYR A 349 -25.88 1.79 10.82
C TYR A 349 -26.66 1.02 9.75
N THR A 350 -27.09 -0.22 10.01
CA THR A 350 -28.00 -0.94 9.10
C THR A 350 -29.43 -0.42 9.20
N HIS A 351 -29.77 0.18 10.34
CA HIS A 351 -31.08 0.76 10.59
C HIS A 351 -31.23 2.17 9.98
N GLN A 352 -32.35 2.44 9.28
CA GLN A 352 -32.58 3.70 8.56
C GLN A 352 -32.48 4.97 9.43
N LYS A 353 -32.90 4.91 10.70
CA LYS A 353 -32.77 6.04 11.65
C LYS A 353 -31.31 6.47 11.91
N ASN A 354 -30.36 5.58 11.64
CA ASN A 354 -28.94 5.81 11.85
C ASN A 354 -28.20 6.03 10.54
N ASN A 355 -28.89 6.27 9.42
CA ASN A 355 -28.25 6.54 8.13
C ASN A 355 -27.22 7.69 8.25
N VAL A 356 -26.17 7.62 7.45
CA VAL A 356 -25.13 8.65 7.33
C VAL A 356 -25.30 9.27 5.96
N TRP A 357 -25.77 10.52 5.91
CA TRP A 357 -26.04 11.21 4.65
C TRP A 357 -26.84 10.37 3.63
N GLY A 358 -27.92 9.72 4.08
CA GLY A 358 -28.78 8.86 3.25
C GLY A 358 -28.24 7.44 3.01
N VAL A 359 -27.06 7.09 3.51
CA VAL A 359 -26.46 5.76 3.36
C VAL A 359 -26.64 4.93 4.63
N THR A 360 -27.10 3.69 4.46
CA THR A 360 -27.12 2.66 5.50
C THR A 360 -26.12 1.56 5.17
N ALA A 361 -25.56 0.94 6.21
CA ALA A 361 -24.73 -0.25 6.04
C ALA A 361 -25.60 -1.44 5.58
N ARG A 362 -25.12 -2.18 4.57
CA ARG A 362 -25.83 -3.37 4.07
C ARG A 362 -25.37 -4.67 4.71
N ASN A 363 -24.17 -4.66 5.25
CA ASN A 363 -23.56 -5.80 5.91
C ASN A 363 -22.73 -5.34 7.12
N ARG A 364 -22.28 -6.33 7.90
CA ARG A 364 -21.50 -6.13 9.13
C ARG A 364 -20.23 -5.30 8.90
N GLU A 365 -19.51 -5.57 7.82
CA GLU A 365 -18.23 -4.93 7.52
C GLU A 365 -18.42 -3.43 7.20
N GLN A 366 -19.47 -3.10 6.43
CA GLN A 366 -19.86 -1.70 6.19
C GLN A 366 -20.33 -1.01 7.48
N ASN A 367 -21.04 -1.72 8.36
CA ASN A 367 -21.44 -1.19 9.67
C ASN A 367 -20.21 -0.86 10.53
N PHE A 368 -19.19 -1.74 10.53
CA PHE A 368 -17.93 -1.49 11.23
C PHE A 368 -17.17 -0.30 10.63
N ALA A 369 -17.12 -0.22 9.29
CA ALA A 369 -16.49 0.90 8.60
C ALA A 369 -17.16 2.24 8.95
N LEU A 370 -18.50 2.32 8.98
CA LEU A 370 -19.21 3.54 9.39
C LEU A 370 -18.96 3.89 10.86
N ASN A 371 -18.90 2.90 11.76
CA ASN A 371 -18.52 3.15 13.15
C ASN A 371 -17.11 3.77 13.27
N LEU A 372 -16.12 3.34 12.46
CA LEU A 372 -14.80 3.99 12.44
C LEU A 372 -14.85 5.40 11.83
N LEU A 373 -15.48 5.54 10.66
CA LEU A 373 -15.50 6.79 9.91
C LEU A 373 -16.17 7.91 10.71
N MET A 374 -17.25 7.57 11.42
CA MET A 374 -18.04 8.50 12.22
C MET A 374 -17.51 8.71 13.65
N HIS A 375 -16.46 7.99 14.06
CA HIS A 375 -15.89 8.18 15.40
C HIS A 375 -15.02 9.45 15.42
N PRO A 376 -15.35 10.48 16.23
CA PRO A 376 -14.64 11.76 16.21
C PRO A 376 -13.18 11.66 16.69
N GLU A 377 -12.89 10.81 17.68
CA GLU A 377 -11.53 10.62 18.21
C GLU A 377 -10.57 9.78 17.34
N ILE A 378 -11.04 9.25 16.20
CA ILE A 378 -10.20 8.45 15.30
C ILE A 378 -9.71 9.35 14.17
N ASP A 379 -8.43 9.70 14.21
CA ASP A 379 -7.81 10.60 13.23
C ASP A 379 -7.45 9.88 11.92
N PHE A 380 -7.13 8.60 11.98
CA PHE A 380 -6.69 7.82 10.82
C PHE A 380 -7.57 6.60 10.61
N VAL A 381 -8.17 6.48 9.43
CA VAL A 381 -8.98 5.31 9.02
C VAL A 381 -8.40 4.74 7.74
N SER A 382 -8.27 3.42 7.67
CA SER A 382 -7.94 2.72 6.43
C SER A 382 -9.02 1.70 6.10
N LEU A 383 -9.56 1.77 4.89
CA LEU A 383 -10.55 0.84 4.37
C LEU A 383 -9.94 0.08 3.19
N LEU A 384 -9.74 -1.22 3.38
CA LEU A 384 -9.35 -2.15 2.33
C LEU A 384 -10.57 -2.89 1.81
N GLY A 385 -10.47 -3.40 0.59
CA GLY A 385 -11.47 -4.31 0.02
C GLY A 385 -11.51 -4.24 -1.48
N GLN A 386 -12.14 -5.23 -2.10
CA GLN A 386 -12.30 -5.29 -3.55
C GLN A 386 -13.14 -4.12 -4.08
N ALA A 387 -13.15 -3.88 -5.40
CA ALA A 387 -14.05 -2.89 -5.99
C ALA A 387 -15.52 -3.21 -5.68
N GLY A 388 -16.40 -2.21 -5.56
CA GLY A 388 -17.82 -2.43 -5.27
C GLY A 388 -18.19 -2.77 -3.82
N THR A 389 -17.24 -2.77 -2.88
CA THR A 389 -17.52 -2.93 -1.43
C THR A 389 -18.05 -1.66 -0.75
N GLY A 390 -18.08 -0.54 -1.47
CA GLY A 390 -18.64 0.74 -0.99
C GLY A 390 -17.64 1.67 -0.29
N LYS A 391 -16.33 1.38 -0.29
CA LYS A 391 -15.28 2.19 0.36
C LYS A 391 -15.44 3.71 0.13
N THR A 392 -15.45 4.12 -1.13
CA THR A 392 -15.54 5.54 -1.52
C THR A 392 -16.89 6.14 -1.15
N LEU A 393 -17.99 5.41 -1.38
CA LEU A 393 -19.35 5.86 -1.01
C LEU A 393 -19.46 6.12 0.51
N LEU A 394 -19.03 5.17 1.34
CA LEU A 394 -19.09 5.29 2.80
C LEU A 394 -18.22 6.44 3.31
N ALA A 395 -17.00 6.59 2.76
CA ALA A 395 -16.09 7.67 3.13
C ALA A 395 -16.65 9.06 2.74
N LEU A 396 -17.25 9.18 1.56
CA LEU A 396 -17.91 10.41 1.11
C LEU A 396 -19.13 10.74 1.97
N ALA A 397 -20.00 9.77 2.23
CA ALA A 397 -21.17 9.96 3.10
C ALA A 397 -20.75 10.46 4.50
N ALA A 398 -19.78 9.78 5.12
CA ALA A 398 -19.25 10.17 6.42
C ALA A 398 -18.55 11.55 6.41
N GLY A 399 -17.86 11.87 5.32
CA GLY A 399 -17.22 13.17 5.13
C GLY A 399 -18.24 14.30 5.00
N LEU A 400 -19.29 14.10 4.21
CA LEU A 400 -20.36 15.08 4.01
C LEU A 400 -21.14 15.33 5.31
N GLU A 401 -21.53 14.26 6.00
CA GLU A 401 -22.16 14.32 7.32
C GLU A 401 -21.32 15.15 8.30
N GLN A 402 -20.00 14.89 8.37
CA GLN A 402 -19.12 15.58 9.32
C GLN A 402 -18.75 17.01 8.89
N VAL A 403 -18.91 17.38 7.61
CA VAL A 403 -18.58 18.73 7.10
C VAL A 403 -19.80 19.65 7.00
N LEU A 404 -20.93 19.13 6.57
CA LEU A 404 -22.14 19.89 6.29
C LEU A 404 -23.08 19.93 7.50
N ASP A 405 -23.36 18.77 8.10
CA ASP A 405 -24.33 18.67 9.19
C ASP A 405 -23.68 18.88 10.55
N GLN A 406 -22.66 18.09 10.88
CA GLN A 406 -21.99 18.17 12.19
C GLN A 406 -20.97 19.32 12.27
N LYS A 407 -20.50 19.81 11.11
CA LYS A 407 -19.53 20.92 10.99
C LYS A 407 -18.25 20.70 11.82
N LEU A 408 -17.82 19.45 11.96
CA LEU A 408 -16.57 19.08 12.62
C LEU A 408 -15.36 19.44 11.76
N TYR A 409 -15.49 19.30 10.44
CA TYR A 409 -14.47 19.69 9.47
C TYR A 409 -14.99 20.78 8.55
N ASN A 410 -14.07 21.60 8.05
CA ASN A 410 -14.41 22.73 7.19
C ASN A 410 -14.66 22.30 5.74
N GLU A 411 -13.93 21.29 5.27
CA GLU A 411 -13.83 20.93 3.86
C GLU A 411 -13.35 19.48 3.70
N ILE A 412 -13.81 18.82 2.64
CA ILE A 412 -13.35 17.50 2.20
C ILE A 412 -12.26 17.72 1.15
N ILE A 413 -11.08 17.15 1.37
CA ILE A 413 -10.00 17.11 0.38
C ILE A 413 -9.91 15.69 -0.15
N ILE A 414 -9.88 15.53 -1.46
CA ILE A 414 -9.75 14.23 -2.11
C ILE A 414 -8.47 14.24 -2.92
N THR A 415 -7.65 13.20 -2.74
CA THR A 415 -6.47 12.97 -3.56
C THR A 415 -6.44 11.53 -4.02
N ARG A 416 -5.99 11.30 -5.26
CA ARG A 416 -5.90 9.97 -5.86
C ARG A 416 -4.47 9.72 -6.32
N ALA A 417 -3.97 8.51 -6.09
CA ALA A 417 -2.69 8.08 -6.66
C ALA A 417 -2.86 7.86 -8.17
N THR A 418 -2.37 8.79 -8.99
CA THR A 418 -2.39 8.64 -10.45
C THR A 418 -1.26 7.72 -10.88
N VAL A 419 -1.59 6.51 -11.33
CA VAL A 419 -0.65 5.66 -12.08
C VAL A 419 -0.85 5.96 -13.56
N PRO A 420 0.18 6.39 -14.30
CA PRO A 420 0.04 6.60 -15.74
C PRO A 420 -0.23 5.26 -16.43
N VAL A 421 -1.34 5.18 -17.16
CA VAL A 421 -1.67 4.02 -17.99
C VAL A 421 -1.10 4.29 -19.38
N GLY A 422 0.15 3.88 -19.63
CA GLY A 422 0.83 4.03 -20.93
C GLY A 422 2.10 4.89 -20.90
N GLU A 423 2.60 5.29 -22.09
CA GLU A 423 3.62 6.36 -22.19
C GLU A 423 3.12 7.59 -21.44
N ASP A 424 3.97 8.22 -20.62
CA ASP A 424 3.67 9.45 -19.89
C ASP A 424 2.78 10.32 -20.76
N ILE A 425 1.48 10.38 -20.43
CA ILE A 425 0.57 11.30 -21.09
C ILE A 425 1.23 12.64 -20.82
N GLY A 426 1.86 13.22 -21.85
CA GLY A 426 2.56 14.48 -21.73
C GLY A 426 1.65 15.46 -21.02
N PHE A 427 2.24 16.44 -20.31
CA PHE A 427 1.50 17.42 -19.51
C PHE A 427 0.16 17.79 -20.14
N LEU A 428 -0.95 17.29 -19.58
CA LEU A 428 -2.28 17.75 -19.97
C LEU A 428 -2.29 19.27 -19.75
N PRO A 429 -2.44 20.10 -20.79
CA PRO A 429 -2.56 21.55 -20.60
C PRO A 429 -3.88 21.81 -19.87
N GLY A 430 -3.86 22.66 -18.85
CA GLY A 430 -5.04 22.94 -18.03
C GLY A 430 -4.75 23.11 -16.54
N THR A 431 -5.78 23.44 -15.79
CA THR A 431 -5.76 23.55 -14.33
C THR A 431 -5.59 22.17 -13.67
N GLU A 432 -5.18 22.14 -12.40
CA GLU A 432 -5.07 20.88 -11.65
C GLU A 432 -6.37 20.06 -11.68
N GLU A 433 -7.51 20.73 -11.64
CA GLU A 433 -8.84 20.12 -11.64
C GLU A 433 -9.20 19.50 -12.99
N GLU A 434 -8.92 20.20 -14.10
CA GLU A 434 -9.11 19.67 -15.47
C GLU A 434 -8.27 18.41 -15.72
N LYS A 435 -7.05 18.35 -15.16
CA LYS A 435 -6.18 17.16 -15.28
C LYS A 435 -6.68 15.98 -14.47
N MET A 436 -7.38 16.24 -13.38
CA MET A 436 -7.96 15.20 -12.53
C MET A 436 -9.35 14.77 -13.02
N GLN A 437 -10.00 15.55 -13.90
CA GLN A 437 -11.36 15.33 -14.38
C GLN A 437 -11.65 13.89 -14.88
N PRO A 438 -10.77 13.21 -15.65
CA PRO A 438 -11.02 11.83 -16.08
C PRO A 438 -11.18 10.85 -14.91
N TRP A 439 -10.56 11.15 -13.77
CA TRP A 439 -10.59 10.33 -12.56
C TRP A 439 -11.76 10.68 -11.63
N MET A 440 -12.50 11.76 -11.93
CA MET A 440 -13.61 12.25 -11.12
C MET A 440 -14.96 11.60 -11.43
N GLY A 441 -15.13 10.96 -12.61
CA GLY A 441 -16.41 10.36 -12.99
C GLY A 441 -16.97 9.41 -11.92
N ALA A 442 -16.14 8.52 -11.38
CA ALA A 442 -16.55 7.60 -10.32
C ALA A 442 -16.93 8.29 -8.99
N PHE A 443 -16.39 9.48 -8.72
CA PHE A 443 -16.78 10.27 -7.56
C PHE A 443 -18.11 11.00 -7.80
N ASP A 444 -18.29 11.57 -9.00
CA ASP A 444 -19.53 12.23 -9.38
C ASP A 444 -20.70 11.23 -9.36
N ASP A 445 -20.49 9.99 -9.81
CA ASP A 445 -21.47 8.91 -9.73
C ASP A 445 -21.88 8.61 -8.28
N ASN A 446 -20.91 8.53 -7.37
CA ASN A 446 -21.18 8.32 -5.93
C ASN A 446 -21.93 9.52 -5.33
N LEU A 447 -21.59 10.74 -5.75
CA LEU A 447 -22.25 11.96 -5.29
C LEU A 447 -23.71 12.01 -5.77
N GLU A 448 -24.00 11.54 -6.99
CA GLU A 448 -25.37 11.43 -7.50
C GLU A 448 -26.21 10.44 -6.65
N VAL A 449 -25.62 9.30 -6.26
CA VAL A 449 -26.28 8.33 -5.37
C VAL A 449 -26.64 8.96 -4.03
N LEU A 450 -25.75 9.76 -3.45
CA LEU A 450 -25.97 10.43 -2.18
C LEU A 450 -27.08 11.50 -2.26
N GLN A 451 -27.26 12.11 -3.44
CA GLN A 451 -28.28 13.14 -3.68
C GLN A 451 -29.68 12.59 -3.95
N LYS A 452 -29.79 11.35 -4.43
CA LYS A 452 -31.08 10.68 -4.67
C LYS A 452 -31.88 10.39 -3.40
N SER A 453 -31.26 10.53 -2.22
CA SER A 453 -31.92 10.31 -0.94
C SER A 453 -32.90 11.43 -0.55
N ASP A 454 -32.86 12.59 -1.23
CA ASP A 454 -33.63 13.79 -0.89
C ASP A 454 -34.74 14.07 -1.92
N ASP A 455 -35.74 13.17 -1.98
CA ASP A 455 -36.85 13.25 -2.94
C ASP A 455 -37.85 14.40 -2.67
N ASN A 456 -37.78 15.03 -1.50
CA ASN A 456 -38.66 16.13 -1.10
C ASN A 456 -38.15 17.53 -1.50
N ALA A 457 -36.88 17.66 -1.89
CA ALA A 457 -36.34 18.91 -2.39
C ALA A 457 -36.65 19.03 -3.90
N GLY A 458 -37.48 20.00 -4.28
CA GLY A 458 -37.71 20.34 -5.69
C GLY A 458 -36.40 20.65 -6.44
N GLU A 459 -36.44 20.75 -7.78
CA GLU A 459 -35.25 20.94 -8.63
C GLU A 459 -34.30 22.07 -8.16
N TRP A 460 -34.86 23.17 -7.64
CA TRP A 460 -34.08 24.29 -7.10
C TRP A 460 -33.33 23.95 -5.80
N GLY A 461 -33.93 23.17 -4.90
CA GLY A 461 -33.28 22.71 -3.66
C GLY A 461 -32.16 21.71 -3.94
N ARG A 462 -32.32 20.86 -4.96
CA ARG A 462 -31.27 19.94 -5.43
C ARG A 462 -30.08 20.69 -6.01
N ALA A 463 -30.32 21.71 -6.84
CA ALA A 463 -29.26 22.53 -7.43
C ALA A 463 -28.47 23.32 -6.35
N ALA A 464 -29.17 23.91 -5.37
CA ALA A 464 -28.52 24.62 -4.27
C ALA A 464 -27.67 23.68 -3.39
N THR A 465 -28.17 22.46 -3.13
CA THR A 465 -27.44 21.43 -2.39
C THR A 465 -26.22 20.94 -3.16
N GLN A 466 -26.34 20.74 -4.49
CA GLN A 466 -25.22 20.41 -5.37
C GLN A 466 -24.11 21.47 -5.33
N GLU A 467 -24.48 22.74 -5.45
CA GLU A 467 -23.53 23.87 -5.39
C GLU A 467 -22.82 23.90 -4.04
N LEU A 468 -23.56 23.71 -2.94
CA LEU A 468 -22.99 23.66 -1.60
C LEU A 468 -22.00 22.50 -1.45
N ILE A 469 -22.35 21.30 -1.90
CA ILE A 469 -21.47 20.13 -1.82
C ILE A 469 -20.19 20.37 -2.63
N ARG A 470 -20.32 20.82 -3.89
CA ARG A 470 -19.16 21.14 -4.74
C ARG A 470 -18.27 22.23 -4.15
N SER A 471 -18.85 23.20 -3.44
CA SER A 471 -18.06 24.23 -2.76
C SER A 471 -17.17 23.67 -1.64
N ARG A 472 -17.59 22.58 -0.98
CA ARG A 472 -16.93 21.95 0.17
C ARG A 472 -16.03 20.76 -0.17
N ILE A 473 -16.08 20.25 -1.40
CA ILE A 473 -15.18 19.20 -1.88
C ILE A 473 -14.07 19.85 -2.71
N LYS A 474 -12.81 19.51 -2.43
CA LYS A 474 -11.65 19.92 -3.22
C LYS A 474 -10.85 18.71 -3.66
N VAL A 475 -10.72 18.56 -4.96
CA VAL A 475 -9.83 17.56 -5.55
C VAL A 475 -8.45 18.16 -5.67
N LYS A 476 -7.43 17.46 -5.15
CA LYS A 476 -6.04 17.89 -5.16
C LYS A 476 -5.12 16.76 -5.58
N SER A 477 -4.09 17.10 -6.36
CA SER A 477 -3.02 16.19 -6.72
C SER A 477 -2.10 15.92 -5.53
N MET A 478 -1.44 14.78 -5.55
CA MET A 478 -0.42 14.39 -4.57
C MET A 478 0.71 15.42 -4.42
N ASN A 479 1.08 16.10 -5.51
CA ASN A 479 2.15 17.09 -5.50
C ASN A 479 1.75 18.36 -4.75
N PHE A 480 0.48 18.75 -4.83
CA PHE A 480 -0.06 19.91 -4.11
C PHE A 480 -0.02 19.75 -2.59
N MET A 481 -0.09 18.50 -2.11
CA MET A 481 -0.09 18.17 -0.69
C MET A 481 1.27 18.42 -0.02
N ARG A 482 2.36 18.45 -0.79
CA ARG A 482 3.72 18.64 -0.27
C ARG A 482 3.90 20.06 0.27
N GLY A 483 4.56 20.17 1.42
CA GLY A 483 4.89 21.46 2.04
C GLY A 483 3.72 22.16 2.75
N ARG A 484 2.52 21.57 2.78
CA ARG A 484 1.34 22.14 3.44
C ARG A 484 1.09 21.52 4.83
N THR A 485 0.18 22.10 5.59
CA THR A 485 -0.42 21.49 6.79
C THR A 485 -1.92 21.68 6.69
N PHE A 486 -2.67 20.61 6.86
CA PHE A 486 -4.14 20.62 6.82
C PHE A 486 -4.67 20.71 8.24
N VAL A 487 -5.63 21.59 8.50
CA VAL A 487 -6.22 21.80 9.83
C VAL A 487 -7.73 21.80 9.67
N ASN A 488 -8.43 21.05 10.52
CA ASN A 488 -9.90 20.89 10.46
C ASN A 488 -10.38 20.43 9.08
N LYS A 489 -9.71 19.43 8.50
CA LYS A 489 -10.02 18.86 7.17
C LYS A 489 -10.39 17.38 7.25
N PHE A 490 -11.25 16.95 6.34
CA PHE A 490 -11.52 15.53 6.09
C PHE A 490 -10.80 15.13 4.81
N LEU A 491 -9.68 14.42 4.91
CA LEU A 491 -8.83 14.07 3.77
C LEU A 491 -9.06 12.62 3.34
N ILE A 492 -9.52 12.42 2.11
CA ILE A 492 -9.67 11.10 1.48
C ILE A 492 -8.50 10.87 0.54
N ILE A 493 -7.79 9.76 0.73
CA ILE A 493 -6.72 9.29 -0.15
C ILE A 493 -7.23 8.03 -0.83
N ASP A 494 -7.62 8.14 -2.10
CA ASP A 494 -8.17 7.03 -2.89
C ASP A 494 -7.08 6.36 -3.76
N GLU A 495 -7.32 5.10 -4.10
CA GLU A 495 -6.33 4.20 -4.71
C GLU A 495 -4.99 4.17 -3.97
N ALA A 496 -5.04 4.17 -2.65
CA ALA A 496 -3.86 4.28 -1.79
C ALA A 496 -2.90 3.08 -1.95
N GLN A 497 -3.33 1.95 -2.51
CA GLN A 497 -2.47 0.80 -2.80
C GLN A 497 -1.33 1.15 -3.77
N ASN A 498 -1.53 2.16 -4.62
CA ASN A 498 -0.56 2.61 -5.61
C ASN A 498 0.48 3.60 -5.03
N LEU A 499 0.40 3.91 -3.74
CA LEU A 499 1.37 4.79 -3.07
C LEU A 499 2.53 3.96 -2.49
N THR A 500 3.75 4.48 -2.59
CA THR A 500 4.90 3.97 -1.83
C THR A 500 4.79 4.35 -0.34
N PRO A 501 5.45 3.62 0.59
CA PRO A 501 5.50 3.99 2.01
C PRO A 501 5.99 5.43 2.25
N LYS A 502 6.92 5.91 1.42
CA LYS A 502 7.44 7.29 1.51
C LYS A 502 6.40 8.32 1.10
N GLN A 503 5.63 8.08 0.04
CA GLN A 503 4.54 8.96 -0.38
C GLN A 503 3.43 8.98 0.67
N MET A 504 3.03 7.80 1.17
CA MET A 504 2.04 7.68 2.23
C MET A 504 2.45 8.46 3.48
N LYS A 505 3.69 8.27 3.96
CA LYS A 505 4.25 9.06 5.08
C LYS A 505 4.20 10.56 4.79
N THR A 506 4.50 10.96 3.55
CA THR A 506 4.51 12.38 3.15
C THR A 506 3.11 13.00 3.19
N LEU A 507 2.04 12.24 2.93
CA LEU A 507 0.67 12.70 3.05
C LEU A 507 0.20 12.73 4.51
N VAL A 508 0.38 11.62 5.22
CA VAL A 508 -0.14 11.46 6.58
C VAL A 508 0.47 12.50 7.53
N THR A 509 1.76 12.80 7.38
CA THR A 509 2.45 13.84 8.18
C THR A 509 2.01 15.28 7.89
N ARG A 510 1.05 15.48 6.98
CA ARG A 510 0.45 16.79 6.67
C ARG A 510 -0.82 17.06 7.45
N ALA A 511 -1.39 16.05 8.12
CA ALA A 511 -2.49 16.26 9.07
C ALA A 511 -1.99 17.08 10.25
N GLY A 512 -2.51 18.30 10.36
CA GLY A 512 -2.49 19.10 11.58
C GLY A 512 -3.75 18.85 12.43
N PRO A 513 -3.92 19.61 13.53
CA PRO A 513 -5.00 19.40 14.49
C PRO A 513 -6.39 19.37 13.84
N GLY A 514 -7.26 18.51 14.36
CA GLY A 514 -8.63 18.32 13.89
C GLY A 514 -8.73 17.80 12.46
N THR A 515 -7.69 17.15 11.92
CA THR A 515 -7.75 16.56 10.57
C THR A 515 -7.93 15.06 10.66
N LYS A 516 -8.94 14.54 9.98
CA LYS A 516 -9.14 13.11 9.78
C LYS A 516 -8.64 12.69 8.40
N ILE A 517 -7.87 11.61 8.33
CA ILE A 517 -7.40 11.00 7.10
C ILE A 517 -8.08 9.65 6.90
N VAL A 518 -8.62 9.44 5.71
CA VAL A 518 -9.22 8.18 5.29
C VAL A 518 -8.48 7.65 4.07
N CYS A 519 -7.75 6.54 4.22
CA CYS A 519 -7.09 5.84 3.13
C CYS A 519 -8.00 4.73 2.59
N LEU A 520 -8.25 4.74 1.29
CA LEU A 520 -9.07 3.74 0.60
C LEU A 520 -8.20 3.00 -0.41
N GLY A 521 -8.36 1.68 -0.53
CA GLY A 521 -7.65 0.95 -1.58
C GLY A 521 -8.03 -0.52 -1.69
N ASN A 522 -7.44 -1.16 -2.68
CA ASN A 522 -7.57 -2.58 -2.96
C ASN A 522 -6.18 -3.19 -3.20
N ILE A 523 -5.63 -3.91 -2.23
CA ILE A 523 -4.27 -4.48 -2.35
C ILE A 523 -4.15 -5.49 -3.50
N ALA A 524 -5.24 -6.20 -3.83
CA ALA A 524 -5.28 -7.13 -4.95
C ALA A 524 -5.26 -6.44 -6.33
N GLN A 525 -5.35 -5.10 -6.38
CA GLN A 525 -5.39 -4.31 -7.62
C GLN A 525 -4.35 -3.18 -7.55
N ILE A 526 -3.08 -3.56 -7.55
CA ILE A 526 -1.97 -2.62 -7.70
C ILE A 526 -1.72 -2.39 -9.19
N ASP A 527 -1.90 -1.15 -9.63
CA ASP A 527 -1.80 -0.78 -11.04
C ASP A 527 -0.35 -0.49 -11.47
N THR A 528 0.57 -0.33 -10.50
CA THR A 528 1.97 -0.02 -10.78
C THR A 528 2.87 -1.25 -10.69
N PRO A 529 3.72 -1.52 -11.70
CA PRO A 529 4.61 -2.68 -11.71
C PRO A 529 5.74 -2.58 -10.67
N TYR A 530 5.92 -1.42 -10.04
CA TYR A 530 6.98 -1.17 -9.06
C TYR A 530 6.57 -1.48 -7.62
N LEU A 531 5.29 -1.77 -7.38
CA LEU A 531 4.77 -2.11 -6.07
C LEU A 531 4.21 -3.53 -6.09
N THR A 532 4.24 -4.15 -4.92
CA THR A 532 3.64 -5.43 -4.61
C THR A 532 2.79 -5.26 -3.35
N GLU A 533 1.98 -6.26 -3.04
CA GLU A 533 1.09 -6.23 -1.88
C GLU A 533 1.84 -5.93 -0.59
N GLY A 534 3.01 -6.54 -0.37
CA GLY A 534 3.85 -6.29 0.80
C GLY A 534 4.71 -5.02 0.73
N SER A 535 4.90 -4.41 -0.44
CA SER A 535 5.68 -3.16 -0.59
C SER A 535 4.82 -1.90 -0.74
N SER A 536 3.50 -2.06 -0.85
CA SER A 536 2.53 -0.96 -0.88
C SER A 536 2.60 -0.12 0.38
N GLY A 537 2.52 1.20 0.20
CA GLY A 537 2.40 2.18 1.27
C GLY A 537 1.13 2.00 2.09
N LEU A 538 0.06 1.44 1.50
CA LEU A 538 -1.18 1.13 2.21
C LEU A 538 -0.99 -0.02 3.20
N THR A 539 -0.39 -1.13 2.77
CA THR A 539 -0.01 -2.25 3.64
C THR A 539 0.90 -1.78 4.78
N TYR A 540 1.89 -0.95 4.44
CA TYR A 540 2.81 -0.38 5.43
C TYR A 540 2.10 0.44 6.52
N VAL A 541 1.12 1.29 6.17
CA VAL A 541 0.41 2.07 7.21
C VAL A 541 -0.56 1.24 8.02
N VAL A 542 -1.23 0.25 7.42
CA VAL A 542 -2.10 -0.67 8.17
C VAL A 542 -1.30 -1.38 9.26
N ASP A 543 -0.13 -1.93 8.91
CA ASP A 543 0.73 -2.61 9.88
C ASP A 543 1.26 -1.67 10.99
N ARG A 544 1.62 -0.43 10.63
CA ARG A 544 2.20 0.54 11.57
C ARG A 544 1.18 1.25 12.46
N PHE A 545 -0.08 1.34 12.03
CA PHE A 545 -1.15 2.02 12.76
C PHE A 545 -2.04 1.05 13.54
N LYS A 546 -1.90 -0.27 13.34
CA LYS A 546 -2.67 -1.25 14.12
C LYS A 546 -2.40 -1.10 15.62
N GLY A 547 -3.47 -1.07 16.41
CA GLY A 547 -3.41 -0.88 17.86
C GLY A 547 -3.14 0.56 18.32
N TRP A 548 -2.96 1.53 17.43
CA TRP A 548 -2.94 2.95 17.82
C TRP A 548 -4.35 3.42 18.17
N SER A 549 -4.51 4.10 19.31
CA SER A 549 -5.83 4.52 19.85
C SER A 549 -6.62 5.46 18.94
N HIS A 550 -5.94 6.19 18.06
CA HIS A 550 -6.56 7.12 17.10
C HIS A 550 -6.51 6.60 15.66
N GLY A 551 -6.17 5.32 15.48
CA GLY A 551 -6.12 4.64 14.20
C GLY A 551 -7.12 3.49 14.12
N GLY A 552 -7.78 3.34 12.98
CA GLY A 552 -8.67 2.24 12.68
C GLY A 552 -8.41 1.63 11.31
N HIS A 553 -8.62 0.32 11.20
CA HIS A 553 -8.54 -0.40 9.94
C HIS A 553 -9.74 -1.33 9.81
N ILE A 554 -10.32 -1.44 8.61
CA ILE A 554 -11.29 -2.46 8.23
C ILE A 554 -10.98 -2.97 6.83
N THR A 555 -10.97 -4.28 6.65
CA THR A 555 -11.03 -4.93 5.34
C THR A 555 -12.48 -5.34 5.04
N LEU A 556 -13.02 -4.84 3.93
CA LEU A 556 -14.31 -5.20 3.37
C LEU A 556 -14.10 -6.37 2.40
N ALA A 557 -14.43 -7.58 2.84
CA ALA A 557 -14.22 -8.81 2.08
C ALA A 557 -15.38 -9.09 1.11
N ARG A 558 -16.62 -8.71 1.45
CA ARG A 558 -17.79 -8.95 0.59
C ARG A 558 -18.25 -7.68 -0.13
N GLY A 559 -18.27 -7.76 -1.46
CA GLY A 559 -18.90 -6.75 -2.32
C GLY A 559 -20.43 -6.82 -2.23
N GLU A 560 -21.09 -5.69 -2.39
CA GLU A 560 -22.54 -5.59 -2.58
C GLU A 560 -22.81 -5.34 -4.07
N ARG A 561 -22.28 -6.22 -4.94
CA ARG A 561 -22.34 -6.03 -6.38
C ARG A 561 -23.59 -6.67 -6.98
N SER A 562 -23.80 -6.38 -8.27
CA SER A 562 -24.79 -7.13 -9.05
C SER A 562 -24.31 -8.56 -9.24
N ARG A 563 -25.26 -9.49 -9.43
CA ARG A 563 -24.99 -10.91 -9.69
C ARG A 563 -23.97 -11.14 -10.82
N LEU A 564 -23.92 -10.23 -11.82
CA LEU A 564 -22.97 -10.29 -12.93
C LEU A 564 -21.53 -9.97 -12.47
N ALA A 565 -21.36 -8.91 -11.69
CA ALA A 565 -20.03 -8.46 -11.28
C ALA A 565 -19.44 -9.30 -10.14
N ASP A 566 -20.27 -10.01 -9.37
CA ASP A 566 -19.81 -11.08 -8.48
C ASP A 566 -19.32 -12.27 -9.30
N HIS A 567 -20.15 -12.80 -10.21
CA HIS A 567 -19.76 -13.94 -11.05
C HIS A 567 -18.50 -13.65 -11.87
N ALA A 568 -18.38 -12.45 -12.45
CA ALA A 568 -17.20 -12.04 -13.20
C ALA A 568 -15.92 -12.01 -12.34
N SER A 569 -16.02 -11.63 -11.06
CA SER A 569 -14.87 -11.60 -10.15
C SER A 569 -14.39 -12.99 -9.74
N ASP A 570 -15.27 -14.00 -9.80
CA ASP A 570 -14.93 -15.37 -9.46
C ASP A 570 -14.33 -16.14 -10.66
N VAL A 571 -14.67 -15.75 -11.90
CA VAL A 571 -14.34 -16.51 -13.12
C VAL A 571 -13.31 -15.87 -14.05
N LEU A 572 -13.01 -14.57 -13.89
CA LEU A 572 -12.00 -13.82 -14.65
C LEU A 572 -10.82 -13.50 -13.73
#